data_AF-A0A938MDW4-F1
#
_entry.id   AF-A0A938MDW4-F1
#
_cell.length_a   1.000
_cell.length_b   1.000
_cell.length_c   1.000
_cell.angle_alpha   90.00
_cell.angle_beta   90.00
_cell.angle_gamma   90.00
#
_symmetry.space_group_name_H-M   'P 1'
#
loop_
_entity.id
_entity.type
_entity.pdbx_description
1 polymer ?
#
loop_
_entity_poly.entity_id
_entity_poly.type
_entity_poly.pdbx_seq_one_letter_code
_entity_poly.pdbx_strand_id
1 'polypeptide(L)'
;VARRFPGLKIIGAHLGHPHQVEALKLIMVAPNVHFDLSGGGAAKSWISELKWKLAPFPGANWDGPEENLALQWFQKLCFATDNPQVSAWHAAAEDLMNYLHIPEETRERFY
;
A
#
# COMPACT_ATOMS: atom_id res chain seq x y z
N VAL A 1 1.27 -4.91 19.86
CA VAL A 1 1.84 -6.19 19.39
C VAL A 1 3.21 -6.00 18.75
N ALA A 2 3.34 -5.28 17.62
CA ALA A 2 4.60 -5.10 16.88
C ALA A 2 5.83 -4.78 17.74
N ARG A 3 5.74 -3.76 18.61
CA ARG A 3 6.84 -3.37 19.52
C ARG A 3 7.19 -4.42 20.57
N ARG A 4 6.21 -5.21 21.03
CA ARG A 4 6.40 -6.20 22.10
C ARG A 4 7.08 -7.47 21.59
N PHE A 5 6.90 -7.76 20.30
CA PHE A 5 7.42 -8.95 19.60
C PHE A 5 8.16 -8.51 18.33
N PRO A 6 9.34 -7.89 18.45
CA PRO A 6 10.05 -7.33 17.29
C PRO A 6 10.47 -8.38 16.25
N GLY A 7 10.61 -9.66 16.65
CA GLY A 7 10.88 -10.77 15.73
C GLY A 7 9.66 -11.32 14.99
N LEU A 8 8.44 -11.00 15.44
CA LEU A 8 7.21 -11.46 14.78
C LEU A 8 6.96 -10.61 13.53
N LYS A 9 6.90 -11.24 12.36
CA LYS A 9 6.44 -10.60 11.12
C LYS A 9 4.91 -10.49 11.15
N ILE A 10 4.40 -9.29 10.91
CA ILE A 10 2.97 -8.97 10.97
C ILE A 10 2.56 -8.41 9.62
N ILE A 11 1.46 -8.91 9.07
CA ILE A 11 0.78 -8.33 7.91
C ILE A 11 -0.60 -7.87 8.40
N GLY A 12 -0.87 -6.57 8.30
CA GLY A 12 -2.20 -6.02 8.55
C GLY A 12 -3.06 -6.04 7.30
N ALA A 13 -4.33 -6.41 7.45
CA ALA A 13 -5.26 -6.49 6.33
C ALA A 13 -5.75 -5.12 5.86
N HIS A 14 -5.94 -4.94 4.54
CA HIS A 14 -6.67 -3.83 3.93
C HIS A 14 -6.16 -2.43 4.35
N LEU A 15 -4.84 -2.29 4.47
CA LEU A 15 -4.16 -1.11 4.99
C LEU A 15 -4.72 -0.66 6.36
N GLY A 16 -5.27 -1.56 7.16
CA GLY A 16 -5.85 -1.25 8.47
C GLY A 16 -7.16 -0.47 8.40
N HIS A 17 -7.95 -0.59 7.33
CA HIS A 17 -9.26 0.06 7.20
C HIS A 17 -10.12 -0.06 8.48
N PRO A 18 -10.70 1.04 9.00
CA PRO A 18 -10.74 2.42 8.45
C PRO A 18 -9.61 3.35 8.94
N HIS A 19 -8.54 2.82 9.53
CA HIS A 19 -7.42 3.57 10.13
C HIS A 19 -6.17 3.60 9.23
N GLN A 20 -6.36 3.83 7.93
CA GLN A 20 -5.26 3.72 6.96
C GLN A 20 -4.15 4.76 7.18
N VAL A 21 -4.45 5.94 7.70
CA VAL A 21 -3.43 6.96 8.00
C VAL A 21 -2.51 6.50 9.13
N GLU A 22 -3.08 5.88 10.18
CA GLU A 22 -2.32 5.29 11.27
C GLU A 22 -1.51 4.08 10.81
N ALA A 23 -2.05 3.26 9.91
CA ALA A 23 -1.34 2.14 9.30
C ALA A 23 -0.11 2.61 8.50
N LEU A 24 -0.25 3.66 7.69
CA LEU A 24 0.85 4.29 6.94
C LEU A 24 1.89 4.96 7.85
N LYS A 25 1.52 5.41 9.05
CA LYS A 25 2.52 5.83 10.05
C LYS A 25 3.20 4.62 10.67
N LEU A 26 2.44 3.57 10.97
CA LEU A 26 2.96 2.37 11.61
C LEU A 26 3.97 1.64 10.72
N ILE A 27 3.70 1.52 9.42
CA ILE A 27 4.60 0.87 8.46
C ILE A 27 5.96 1.59 8.37
N MET A 28 6.00 2.91 8.58
CA MET A 28 7.24 3.69 8.60
C MET A 28 8.09 3.46 9.85
N VAL A 29 7.45 3.26 11.01
CA VAL A 29 8.16 3.20 12.30
C VAL A 29 8.37 1.80 12.85
N ALA A 30 7.60 0.80 12.39
CA ALA A 30 7.67 -0.58 12.87
C ALA A 30 8.24 -1.51 11.79
N PRO A 31 9.52 -1.91 11.87
CA PRO A 31 10.19 -2.66 10.79
C PRO A 31 9.59 -4.05 10.55
N ASN A 32 8.88 -4.61 11.53
CA ASN A 32 8.26 -5.93 11.44
C ASN A 32 6.79 -5.93 10.97
N VAL A 33 6.24 -4.76 10.65
CA VAL A 33 4.84 -4.59 10.20
C VAL A 33 4.76 -4.29 8.71
N HIS A 34 3.95 -5.05 8.00
CA HIS A 34 3.61 -4.91 6.59
C HIS A 34 2.09 -4.80 6.48
N PHE A 35 1.58 -4.42 5.31
CA PHE A 35 0.15 -4.39 5.03
C PHE A 35 -0.14 -4.89 3.63
N ASP A 36 -1.31 -5.49 3.40
CA ASP A 36 -1.86 -5.58 2.06
C ASP A 36 -2.81 -4.40 1.78
N LEU A 37 -3.12 -4.18 0.49
CA LEU A 37 -4.08 -3.16 0.04
C LEU A 37 -5.44 -3.74 -0.37
N SER A 38 -5.62 -5.05 -0.18
CA SER A 38 -6.79 -5.80 -0.66
C SER A 38 -8.07 -5.34 0.04
N GLY A 39 -9.20 -5.95 -0.32
CA GLY A 39 -10.53 -5.58 0.18
C GLY A 39 -11.35 -4.80 -0.84
N GLY A 40 -12.55 -4.34 -0.42
CA GLY A 40 -13.47 -3.56 -1.25
C GLY A 40 -13.90 -4.25 -2.55
N GLY A 41 -13.66 -5.56 -2.72
CA GLY A 41 -13.90 -6.30 -3.96
C GLY A 41 -13.14 -5.78 -5.18
N ALA A 42 -12.01 -5.08 -5.00
CA ALA A 42 -11.31 -4.33 -6.06
C ALA A 42 -12.20 -3.27 -6.76
N ALA A 43 -13.25 -2.78 -6.09
CA ALA A 43 -14.15 -1.79 -6.65
C ALA A 43 -13.45 -0.44 -6.87
N LYS A 44 -13.89 0.29 -7.91
CA LYS A 44 -13.33 1.61 -8.24
C LYS A 44 -13.37 2.61 -7.08
N SER A 45 -14.37 2.53 -6.21
CA SER A 45 -14.47 3.38 -5.01
C SER A 45 -13.30 3.14 -4.05
N TRP A 46 -12.95 1.88 -3.82
CA TRP A 46 -11.80 1.50 -2.98
C TRP A 46 -10.48 1.96 -3.59
N ILE A 47 -10.29 1.74 -4.89
CA ILE A 47 -9.06 2.19 -5.59
C ILE A 47 -8.95 3.71 -5.60
N SER A 48 -10.07 4.43 -5.76
CA SER A 48 -10.10 5.89 -5.66
C SER A 48 -9.73 6.38 -4.25
N GLU A 49 -10.20 5.69 -3.21
CA GLU A 49 -9.83 6.00 -1.83
C GLU A 49 -8.33 5.78 -1.59
N LEU A 50 -7.76 4.66 -2.07
CA LEU A 50 -6.33 4.39 -1.99
C LEU A 50 -5.51 5.45 -2.74
N LYS A 51 -5.91 5.81 -3.98
CA LYS A 51 -5.27 6.89 -4.74
C LYS A 51 -5.28 8.20 -3.95
N TRP A 52 -6.41 8.57 -3.36
CA TRP A 52 -6.52 9.79 -2.56
C TRP A 52 -5.63 9.77 -1.30
N LYS A 53 -5.56 8.62 -0.61
CA LYS A 53 -4.76 8.48 0.63
C LYS A 53 -3.26 8.42 0.39
N LEU A 54 -2.85 7.88 -0.76
CA LEU A 54 -1.45 7.61 -1.08
C LEU A 54 -0.82 8.69 -1.96
N ALA A 55 -1.63 9.52 -2.63
CA ALA A 55 -1.14 10.56 -3.52
C ALA A 55 -0.31 11.63 -2.77
N PRO A 56 0.79 12.09 -3.38
CA PRO A 56 1.45 13.34 -3.01
C PRO A 56 0.52 14.55 -3.09
N PHE A 57 0.92 15.65 -2.45
CA PHE A 57 0.23 16.94 -2.62
C PHE A 57 0.32 17.45 -4.07
N PRO A 58 -0.67 18.22 -4.56
CA PRO A 58 -0.60 18.84 -5.88
C PRO A 58 0.66 19.70 -6.05
N GLY A 59 1.41 19.47 -7.13
CA GLY A 59 2.67 20.16 -7.41
C GLY A 59 3.92 19.47 -6.86
N ALA A 60 3.77 18.36 -6.14
CA ALA A 60 4.88 17.55 -5.67
C ALA A 60 5.65 16.89 -6.82
N ASN A 61 6.92 16.54 -6.57
CA ASN A 61 7.70 15.63 -7.39
C ASN A 61 7.25 14.18 -7.14
N TRP A 62 6.55 13.59 -8.10
CA TRP A 62 6.02 12.22 -8.00
C TRP A 62 7.12 11.14 -8.06
N ASP A 63 8.30 11.46 -8.56
CA ASP A 63 9.40 10.51 -8.71
C ASP A 63 10.39 10.57 -7.54
N GLY A 64 10.20 11.51 -6.61
CA GLY A 64 11.06 11.71 -5.45
C GLY A 64 10.47 11.13 -4.16
N PRO A 65 11.17 10.26 -3.42
CA PRO A 65 10.62 9.63 -2.22
C PRO A 65 10.39 10.59 -1.03
N GLU A 66 10.95 11.80 -1.08
CA GLU A 66 10.72 12.85 -0.08
C GLU A 66 9.32 13.48 -0.20
N GLU A 67 8.76 13.49 -1.42
CA GLU A 67 7.46 14.11 -1.70
C GLU A 67 6.39 13.08 -2.10
N ASN A 68 6.82 11.93 -2.65
CA ASN A 68 6.00 10.75 -2.87
C ASN A 68 6.33 9.62 -1.89
N LEU A 69 5.71 9.69 -0.72
CA LEU A 69 5.87 8.68 0.33
C LEU A 69 5.37 7.29 -0.09
N ALA A 70 4.54 7.18 -1.13
CA ALA A 70 4.12 5.87 -1.64
C ALA A 70 5.31 5.03 -2.11
N LEU A 71 6.37 5.66 -2.63
CA LEU A 71 7.62 4.98 -3.01
C LEU A 71 8.27 4.27 -1.81
N GLN A 72 8.10 4.80 -0.60
CA GLN A 72 8.60 4.22 0.64
C GLN A 72 7.62 3.20 1.22
N TRP A 73 6.32 3.51 1.21
CA TRP A 73 5.30 2.60 1.74
C TRP A 73 5.24 1.28 0.97
N PHE A 74 5.30 1.33 -0.36
CA PHE A 74 5.25 0.13 -1.21
C PHE A 74 6.37 -0.87 -0.95
N GLN A 75 7.50 -0.46 -0.35
CA GLN A 75 8.57 -1.37 0.08
C GLN A 75 8.11 -2.40 1.13
N LYS A 76 6.97 -2.13 1.79
CA LYS A 76 6.41 -2.95 2.87
C LYS A 76 4.92 -3.27 2.65
N LEU A 77 4.40 -2.97 1.46
CA LEU A 77 3.08 -3.41 1.05
C LEU A 77 3.19 -4.74 0.29
N CYS A 78 2.15 -5.56 0.37
CA CYS A 78 2.10 -6.87 -0.27
C CYS A 78 0.83 -7.02 -1.11
N PHE A 79 0.91 -7.75 -2.20
CA PHE A 79 -0.23 -8.12 -3.00
C PHE A 79 -1.11 -9.13 -2.26
N ALA A 80 -2.42 -8.88 -2.28
CA ALA A 80 -3.43 -9.81 -1.83
C ALA A 80 -4.74 -9.51 -2.57
N THR A 81 -5.65 -10.50 -2.61
CA THR A 81 -6.92 -10.35 -3.30
C THR A 81 -8.12 -10.29 -2.37
N ASP A 82 -7.97 -10.69 -1.10
CA ASP A 82 -9.06 -10.94 -0.16
C ASP A 82 -10.02 -12.04 -0.64
N ASN A 83 -10.89 -11.75 -1.61
CA ASN A 83 -11.93 -12.64 -2.13
C ASN A 83 -12.24 -12.55 -3.65
N PRO A 84 -12.18 -11.40 -4.36
CA PRO A 84 -12.36 -11.37 -5.82
C PRO A 84 -11.29 -12.17 -6.59
N GLN A 85 -11.57 -12.39 -7.88
CA GLN A 85 -10.62 -13.01 -8.81
C GLN A 85 -9.28 -12.25 -8.81
N VAL A 86 -8.18 -13.00 -8.86
CA VAL A 86 -6.82 -12.46 -8.91
C VAL A 86 -6.66 -11.43 -10.02
N SER A 87 -7.24 -11.67 -11.19
CA SER A 87 -7.20 -10.76 -12.34
C SER A 87 -7.77 -9.38 -12.03
N ALA A 88 -8.85 -9.30 -11.24
CA ALA A 88 -9.48 -8.03 -10.88
C ALA A 88 -8.57 -7.20 -9.96
N TRP A 89 -8.01 -7.82 -8.93
CA TRP A 89 -7.09 -7.12 -8.02
C TRP A 89 -5.75 -6.82 -8.67
N HIS A 90 -5.23 -7.70 -9.51
CA HIS A 90 -4.00 -7.44 -10.27
C HIS A 90 -4.16 -6.20 -11.16
N ALA A 91 -5.25 -6.11 -11.92
CA ALA A 91 -5.53 -4.93 -12.75
C ALA A 91 -5.67 -3.65 -11.92
N ALA A 92 -6.31 -3.73 -10.75
CA ALA A 92 -6.46 -2.62 -9.83
C ALA A 92 -5.14 -2.18 -9.18
N ALA A 93 -4.27 -3.14 -8.84
CA ALA A 93 -2.93 -2.89 -8.31
C ALA A 93 -2.05 -2.21 -9.36
N GLU A 94 -2.07 -2.67 -10.61
CA GLU A 94 -1.37 -2.03 -11.72
C GLU A 94 -1.85 -0.59 -11.95
N ASP A 95 -3.17 -0.34 -11.96
CA ASP A 95 -3.72 1.02 -12.07
C ASP A 95 -3.26 1.94 -10.91
N LEU A 96 -3.24 1.42 -9.69
CA LEU A 96 -2.76 2.16 -8.51
C LEU A 96 -1.26 2.45 -8.59
N MET A 97 -0.44 1.45 -8.90
CA MET A 97 1.02 1.57 -8.96
C MET A 97 1.46 2.48 -10.11
N ASN A 98 0.79 2.43 -11.26
CA ASN A 98 1.01 3.36 -12.37
C ASN A 98 0.69 4.80 -11.95
N TYR A 99 -0.45 5.02 -11.30
CA TYR A 99 -0.84 6.35 -10.82
C TYR A 99 0.16 6.92 -9.80
N LEU A 100 0.69 6.09 -8.90
CA LEU A 100 1.63 6.50 -7.86
C LEU A 100 3.10 6.47 -8.31
N HIS A 101 3.37 6.22 -9.60
CA HIS A 101 4.72 6.15 -10.17
C HIS A 101 5.63 5.12 -9.47
N ILE A 102 5.07 3.99 -9.02
CA ILE A 102 5.85 2.95 -8.34
C ILE A 102 6.80 2.28 -9.36
N PRO A 103 8.12 2.26 -9.13
CA PRO A 103 9.11 1.66 -10.04
C PRO A 103 9.00 0.14 -10.11
N GLU A 104 9.39 -0.44 -11.24
CA GLU A 104 9.27 -1.87 -11.53
C GLU A 104 9.89 -2.77 -10.44
N GLU A 105 11.11 -2.47 -9.98
CA GLU A 105 11.79 -3.22 -8.91
C GLU A 105 10.95 -3.28 -7.62
N THR A 106 10.20 -2.22 -7.32
CA THR A 106 9.30 -2.21 -6.15
C THR A 106 8.03 -3.00 -6.41
N ARG A 107 7.52 -3.01 -7.65
CA ARG A 107 6.36 -3.83 -8.05
C ARG A 107 6.67 -5.31 -7.95
N GLU A 108 7.83 -5.74 -8.42
CA GLU A 108 8.28 -7.13 -8.33
C GLU A 108 8.34 -7.65 -6.88
N ARG A 109 8.66 -6.77 -5.91
CA ARG A 109 8.66 -7.11 -4.49
C ARG A 109 7.29 -7.05 -3.83
N PHE A 110 6.37 -6.30 -4.41
CA PHE A 110 4.99 -6.19 -3.94
C PHE A 110 4.19 -7.46 -4.27
N TYR A 111 4.42 -8.04 -5.46
CA TYR A 111 3.85 -9.33 -5.87
C TYR A 111 4.50 -10.53 -5.16
#